data_AF-A0A9D3S7C6-F1
#
_entry.id   AF-A0A9D3S7C6-F1
#
_cell.length_a   1.000
_cell.length_b   1.000
_cell.length_c   1.000
_cell.angle_alpha   90.00
_cell.angle_beta   90.00
_cell.angle_gamma   90.00
#
_symmetry.space_group_name_H-M   'P 1'
#
loop_
_entity.id
_entity.type
_entity.pdbx_description
1 polymer ?
#
loop_
_entity_poly.entity_id
_entity_poly.type
_entity_poly.pdbx_seq_one_letter_code
_entity_poly.pdbx_strand_id
1 'polypeptide(L)'
;MGPDVPLLNEYKQEFFWKRFPQTVLGGPRFKLGYCAPPYIYVNQIILFLTPWVFGGVGTLLYQLQLLEDYYAAALSGGLMLGAAVVLQALAACAVRKTATVQRLHTPNILADEEEVEFASCTSSETIKFIIPGKKFVLNTVLHSVLAGTLCGLGTWYLLLNRLTALYGNTGVAVLIFVLSWVTLCIGEYSLIVNTATETATFQAQDTYEITPLTRPLYIFAFIAVDLAQRFAGPVPELQQTNQVLHVLFLFLPLLWALGMLSPLDALLLWGMEQVLVFGLGGSPMSTNVRLLGMFSVSVCAAVSVFFIPSTLGVVLFTVAMGFLLSLDLSQVGALLRSCGAPGSRSEPSRALGWRLGGKELLLYLSLLLAAMAEAALLHHFLPLPETGPRAPRPCSATSSSPSSLSAGPSGRCKASTFSGESSTTRCTPRRRPA
;
A
#
# COMPACT_ATOMS: atom_id res chain seq x y z
N MET A 1 -12.95 43.24 7.55
CA MET A 1 -12.15 43.25 6.30
C MET A 1 -12.88 44.17 5.33
N GLY A 2 -12.19 45.18 4.76
CA GLY A 2 -12.83 46.11 3.82
C GLY A 2 -13.26 45.38 2.53
N PRO A 3 -14.39 45.76 1.91
CA PRO A 3 -14.95 45.09 0.74
C PRO A 3 -14.06 45.14 -0.52
N ASP A 4 -13.02 45.98 -0.53
CA ASP A 4 -12.17 46.25 -1.70
C ASP A 4 -10.75 45.66 -1.58
N VAL A 5 -10.46 44.86 -0.55
CA VAL A 5 -9.16 44.17 -0.47
C VAL A 5 -9.27 42.84 -1.22
N PRO A 6 -8.65 42.68 -2.41
CA PRO A 6 -8.73 41.43 -3.15
C PRO A 6 -8.16 40.29 -2.30
N LEU A 7 -8.90 39.17 -2.25
CA LEU A 7 -8.51 37.97 -1.48
C LEU A 7 -7.10 37.46 -1.83
N LEU A 8 -6.65 37.72 -3.06
CA LEU A 8 -5.31 37.47 -3.54
C LEU A 8 -4.68 38.78 -4.02
N ASN A 9 -3.55 39.15 -3.40
CA ASN A 9 -2.67 40.17 -3.95
C ASN A 9 -2.09 39.69 -5.29
N GLU A 10 -1.77 40.58 -6.24
CA GLU A 10 -1.26 40.23 -7.58
C GLU A 10 -0.01 39.33 -7.50
N TYR A 11 0.88 39.62 -6.55
CA TYR A 11 2.04 38.78 -6.24
C TYR A 11 1.65 37.35 -5.82
N LYS A 12 0.63 37.19 -4.95
CA LYS A 12 0.16 35.88 -4.50
C LYS A 12 -0.57 35.13 -5.61
N GLN A 13 -1.27 35.85 -6.48
CA GLN A 13 -1.95 35.29 -7.64
C GLN A 13 -0.94 34.71 -8.63
N GLU A 14 0.16 35.41 -8.92
CA GLU A 14 1.20 34.89 -9.82
C GLU A 14 1.84 33.62 -9.26
N PHE A 15 2.10 33.60 -7.96
CA PHE A 15 2.61 32.43 -7.25
C PHE A 15 1.63 31.24 -7.29
N PHE A 16 0.33 31.50 -7.11
CA PHE A 16 -0.71 30.48 -7.23
C PHE A 16 -0.75 29.89 -8.66
N TRP A 17 -0.72 30.73 -9.69
CA TRP A 17 -0.73 30.28 -11.09
C TRP A 17 0.55 29.54 -11.50
N LYS A 18 1.67 29.75 -10.79
CA LYS A 18 2.90 28.96 -10.96
C LYS A 18 2.74 27.57 -10.31
N ARG A 19 2.21 27.50 -9.08
CA ARG A 19 2.16 26.26 -8.29
C ARG A 19 0.96 25.36 -8.58
N PHE A 20 -0.20 25.90 -8.91
CA PHE A 20 -1.41 25.11 -9.11
C PHE A 20 -1.27 24.08 -10.25
N PRO A 21 -0.79 24.43 -11.46
CA PRO A 21 -0.55 23.45 -12.52
C PRO A 21 0.51 22.42 -12.13
N GLN A 22 1.53 22.82 -11.37
CA GLN A 22 2.57 21.92 -10.86
C GLN A 22 1.97 20.89 -9.89
N THR A 23 1.08 21.30 -9.00
CA THR A 23 0.37 20.38 -8.09
C THR A 23 -0.55 19.43 -8.86
N VAL A 24 -1.33 19.93 -9.83
CA VAL A 24 -2.25 19.10 -10.62
C VAL A 24 -1.49 18.07 -11.46
N LEU A 25 -0.42 18.48 -12.15
CA LEU A 25 0.35 17.63 -13.07
C LEU A 25 1.45 16.80 -12.38
N GLY A 26 1.59 16.88 -11.07
CA GLY A 26 2.49 15.99 -10.34
C GLY A 26 3.94 16.43 -10.28
N GLY A 27 4.24 17.71 -10.44
CA GLY A 27 5.59 18.25 -10.26
C GLY A 27 6.26 18.92 -11.46
N PRO A 28 5.85 18.79 -12.74
CA PRO A 28 6.45 19.53 -13.85
C PRO A 28 6.34 21.05 -13.64
N ARG A 29 7.45 21.76 -13.90
CA ARG A 29 7.58 23.20 -13.67
C ARG A 29 7.45 23.95 -14.99
N PHE A 30 6.21 24.16 -15.46
CA PHE A 30 5.95 24.81 -16.74
C PHE A 30 6.12 26.34 -16.73
N LYS A 31 6.21 26.97 -15.56
CA LYS A 31 6.38 28.43 -15.44
C LYS A 31 7.49 28.75 -14.43
N LEU A 32 8.74 28.62 -14.87
CA LEU A 32 9.90 29.17 -14.15
C LEU A 32 9.85 30.70 -14.23
N GLY A 33 10.25 31.39 -13.16
CA GLY A 33 10.05 32.83 -12.97
C GLY A 33 10.66 33.75 -14.04
N TYR A 34 11.61 33.28 -14.85
CA TYR A 34 12.23 34.00 -15.98
C TYR A 34 12.68 33.02 -17.08
N CYS A 35 12.99 33.53 -18.29
CA CYS A 35 13.28 32.85 -19.57
C CYS A 35 14.12 31.55 -19.49
N ALA A 36 13.54 30.47 -18.97
CA ALA A 36 14.14 29.15 -19.01
C ALA A 36 14.23 28.71 -20.49
N PRO A 37 15.38 28.20 -20.94
CA PRO A 37 15.52 27.75 -22.31
C PRO A 37 14.46 26.71 -22.70
N PRO A 38 13.93 26.76 -23.95
CA PRO A 38 12.80 25.94 -24.38
C PRO A 38 13.05 24.42 -24.24
N TYR A 39 14.31 23.99 -24.32
CA TYR A 39 14.69 22.58 -24.19
C TYR A 39 14.36 21.98 -22.82
N ILE A 40 14.27 22.79 -21.75
CA ILE A 40 13.96 22.29 -20.40
C ILE A 40 12.52 21.82 -20.32
N TYR A 41 11.60 22.59 -20.90
CA TYR A 41 10.19 22.24 -20.97
C TYR A 41 9.97 20.99 -21.82
N VAL A 42 10.66 20.90 -22.97
CA VAL A 42 10.61 19.71 -23.83
C VAL A 42 11.09 18.47 -23.08
N ASN A 43 12.21 18.55 -22.36
CA ASN A 43 12.72 17.44 -21.56
C ASN A 43 11.73 17.03 -20.46
N GLN A 44 11.09 17.97 -19.76
CA GLN A 44 10.08 17.66 -18.74
C GLN A 44 8.85 16.97 -19.35
N ILE A 45 8.39 17.41 -20.52
CA ILE A 45 7.26 16.79 -21.24
C ILE A 45 7.62 15.36 -21.67
N ILE A 46 8.83 15.15 -22.20
CA ILE A 46 9.31 13.82 -22.60
C ILE A 46 9.34 12.88 -21.39
N LEU A 47 9.91 13.32 -20.27
CA LEU A 47 9.95 12.53 -19.05
C LEU A 47 8.55 12.24 -18.50
N PHE A 48 7.64 13.22 -18.56
CA PHE A 48 6.25 13.04 -18.15
C PHE A 48 5.50 12.02 -19.01
N LEU A 49 5.72 11.99 -20.32
CA LEU A 49 5.06 11.06 -21.24
C LEU A 49 5.75 9.69 -21.32
N THR A 50 6.91 9.51 -20.68
CA THR A 50 7.68 8.25 -20.72
C THR A 50 6.86 7.03 -20.28
N PRO A 51 6.08 7.06 -19.17
CA PRO A 51 5.22 5.93 -18.79
C PRO A 51 4.14 5.63 -19.83
N TRP A 52 3.56 6.66 -20.45
CA TRP A 52 2.57 6.49 -21.52
C TRP A 52 3.17 5.83 -22.76
N VAL A 53 4.40 6.16 -23.13
CA VAL A 53 5.09 5.54 -24.28
C VAL A 53 5.37 4.06 -23.99
N PHE A 54 6.00 3.73 -22.87
CA PHE A 54 6.35 2.33 -22.56
C PHE A 54 5.12 1.47 -22.27
N GLY A 55 4.14 2.01 -21.54
CA GLY A 55 2.83 1.38 -21.36
C GLY A 55 2.09 1.22 -22.68
N GLY A 56 2.11 2.25 -23.53
CA GLY A 56 1.54 2.26 -24.87
C GLY A 56 2.09 1.13 -25.75
N VAL A 57 3.40 0.92 -25.76
CA VAL A 57 4.04 -0.21 -26.46
C VAL A 57 3.47 -1.55 -25.97
N GLY A 58 3.37 -1.74 -24.66
CA GLY A 58 2.75 -2.95 -24.08
C GLY A 58 1.30 -3.12 -24.52
N THR A 59 0.48 -2.07 -24.41
CA THR A 59 -0.94 -2.13 -24.82
C THR A 59 -1.11 -2.39 -26.31
N LEU A 60 -0.25 -1.83 -27.17
CA LEU A 60 -0.30 -2.02 -28.61
C LEU A 60 0.05 -3.47 -28.99
N LEU A 61 1.12 -4.02 -28.41
CA LEU A 61 1.52 -5.41 -28.68
C LEU A 61 0.44 -6.41 -28.24
N TYR A 62 -0.26 -6.11 -27.13
CA TYR A 62 -1.43 -6.87 -26.71
C TYR A 62 -2.60 -6.75 -27.70
N GLN A 63 -2.91 -5.54 -28.17
CA GLN A 63 -3.99 -5.32 -29.15
C GLN A 63 -3.71 -5.99 -30.50
N LEU A 64 -2.44 -6.07 -30.91
CA LEU A 64 -1.99 -6.81 -32.08
C LEU A 64 -1.96 -8.33 -31.88
N GLN A 65 -2.38 -8.82 -30.70
CA GLN A 65 -2.38 -10.25 -30.33
C GLN A 65 -1.00 -10.91 -30.40
N LEU A 66 0.08 -10.11 -30.28
CA LEU A 66 1.46 -10.62 -30.28
C LEU A 66 1.88 -11.10 -28.89
N LEU A 67 1.37 -10.47 -27.84
CA LEU A 67 1.62 -10.80 -26.44
C LEU A 67 0.30 -11.02 -25.69
N GLU A 68 0.31 -11.94 -24.72
CA GLU A 68 -0.77 -12.04 -23.73
C GLU A 68 -0.75 -10.85 -22.75
N ASP A 69 -1.83 -10.67 -22.00
CA ASP A 69 -2.01 -9.53 -21.10
C ASP A 69 -0.95 -9.45 -20.00
N TYR A 70 -0.61 -10.58 -19.37
CA TYR A 70 0.45 -10.65 -18.35
C TYR A 70 1.84 -10.29 -18.91
N TYR A 71 2.16 -10.78 -20.11
CA TYR A 71 3.45 -10.49 -20.76
C TYR A 71 3.55 -9.03 -21.21
N ALA A 72 2.45 -8.44 -21.70
CA ALA A 72 2.40 -7.03 -22.06
C ALA A 72 2.64 -6.12 -20.86
N ALA A 73 2.05 -6.46 -19.70
CA ALA A 73 2.27 -5.76 -18.44
C ALA A 73 3.70 -5.93 -17.92
N ALA A 74 4.26 -7.13 -18.00
CA ALA A 74 5.65 -7.39 -17.61
C ALA A 74 6.65 -6.62 -18.49
N LEU A 75 6.39 -6.54 -19.80
CA LEU A 75 7.21 -5.79 -20.74
C LEU A 75 7.21 -4.29 -20.45
N SER A 76 6.03 -3.68 -20.30
CA SER A 76 5.93 -2.24 -20.01
C SER A 76 6.57 -1.88 -18.66
N GLY A 77 6.33 -2.71 -17.64
CA GLY A 77 6.98 -2.55 -16.34
C GLY A 77 8.50 -2.71 -16.39
N GLY A 78 9.00 -3.67 -17.16
CA GLY A 78 10.44 -3.88 -17.37
C GLY A 78 11.10 -2.70 -18.10
N LEU A 79 10.46 -2.18 -19.14
CA LEU A 79 10.93 -0.97 -19.85
C LEU A 79 10.97 0.25 -18.92
N MET A 80 9.92 0.44 -18.12
CA MET A 80 9.84 1.55 -17.17
C MET A 80 10.89 1.43 -16.06
N LEU A 81 11.10 0.22 -15.53
CA LEU A 81 12.15 -0.07 -14.55
C LEU A 81 13.54 0.28 -15.12
N GLY A 82 13.82 -0.17 -16.35
CA GLY A 82 15.07 0.14 -17.03
C GLY A 82 15.27 1.65 -17.19
N ALA A 83 14.23 2.37 -17.62
CA ALA A 83 14.28 3.82 -17.76
C ALA A 83 14.47 4.53 -16.41
N ALA A 84 13.78 4.12 -15.36
CA ALA A 84 13.92 4.67 -14.02
C ALA A 84 15.35 4.48 -13.49
N VAL A 85 15.93 3.30 -13.66
CA VAL A 85 17.33 3.02 -13.29
C VAL A 85 18.31 3.90 -14.05
N VAL A 86 18.11 4.06 -15.37
CA VAL A 86 18.96 4.95 -16.20
C VAL A 86 18.86 6.40 -15.71
N LEU A 87 17.64 6.91 -15.49
CA LEU A 87 17.42 8.28 -15.02
C LEU A 87 18.05 8.53 -13.65
N GLN A 88 17.90 7.58 -12.72
CA GLN A 88 18.52 7.66 -11.40
C GLN A 88 20.05 7.55 -11.45
N ALA A 89 20.59 6.71 -12.33
CA ALA A 89 22.03 6.62 -12.56
C ALA A 89 22.60 7.93 -13.14
N LEU A 90 21.88 8.57 -14.07
CA LEU A 90 22.23 9.89 -14.60
C LEU A 90 22.21 10.96 -13.50
N ALA A 91 21.18 10.97 -12.66
CA ALA A 91 21.10 11.89 -11.53
C ALA A 91 22.25 11.68 -10.53
N ALA A 92 22.58 10.42 -10.20
CA ALA A 92 23.70 10.11 -9.32
C ALA A 92 25.05 10.54 -9.92
N CYS A 93 25.25 10.34 -11.23
CA CYS A 93 26.44 10.81 -11.95
C CYS A 93 26.53 12.35 -11.95
N ALA A 94 25.41 13.05 -12.14
CA ALA A 94 25.36 14.51 -12.09
C ALA A 94 25.65 15.08 -10.69
N VAL A 95 25.12 14.44 -9.64
CA VAL A 95 25.41 14.80 -8.25
C VAL A 95 26.90 14.60 -7.94
N ARG A 96 27.49 13.48 -8.37
CA ARG A 96 28.94 13.25 -8.18
C ARG A 96 29.80 14.33 -8.84
N LYS A 97 29.45 14.74 -10.07
CA LYS A 97 30.17 15.78 -10.81
C LYS A 97 30.02 17.17 -10.20
N THR A 98 28.83 17.52 -9.70
CA THR A 98 28.55 18.81 -9.05
C THR A 98 29.07 18.88 -7.61
N ALA A 99 29.07 17.78 -6.84
CA ALA A 99 29.60 17.76 -5.48
C ALA A 99 31.10 18.08 -5.42
N THR A 100 31.86 17.72 -6.46
CA THR A 100 33.25 18.15 -6.65
C THR A 100 33.40 19.67 -6.83
N VAL A 101 32.40 20.34 -7.42
CA VAL A 101 32.40 21.79 -7.69
C VAL A 101 31.81 22.58 -6.51
N GLN A 102 30.77 22.07 -5.86
CA GLN A 102 30.03 22.75 -4.79
C GLN A 102 30.80 22.81 -3.45
N ARG A 103 31.86 22.00 -3.27
CA ARG A 103 32.79 22.16 -2.12
C ARG A 103 33.53 23.51 -2.11
N LEU A 104 33.44 24.30 -3.18
CA LEU A 104 34.08 25.62 -3.30
C LEU A 104 33.11 26.80 -3.13
N HIS A 105 31.79 26.58 -3.07
CA HIS A 105 30.80 27.67 -2.99
C HIS A 105 29.66 27.32 -2.02
N THR A 106 29.50 28.13 -0.97
CA THR A 106 28.49 27.95 0.09
C THR A 106 27.09 28.28 -0.47
N PRO A 107 26.13 27.34 -0.53
CA PRO A 107 24.85 27.59 -1.18
C PRO A 107 23.90 28.41 -0.29
N ASN A 108 23.30 29.43 -0.88
CA ASN A 108 22.26 30.26 -0.27
C ASN A 108 20.89 29.67 -0.61
N ILE A 109 20.23 29.04 0.37
CA ILE A 109 19.06 28.17 0.19
C ILE A 109 17.82 28.88 -0.42
N LEU A 110 17.79 30.22 -0.38
CA LEU A 110 16.69 31.03 -0.91
C LEU A 110 16.91 31.50 -2.35
N ALA A 111 18.12 31.38 -2.90
CA ALA A 111 18.44 31.79 -4.27
C ALA A 111 18.19 30.68 -5.31
N ASP A 112 18.12 29.41 -4.88
CA ASP A 112 17.98 28.23 -5.75
C ASP A 112 16.62 28.14 -6.49
N GLU A 113 15.59 28.87 -6.07
CA GLU A 113 14.29 28.90 -6.77
C GLU A 113 14.21 29.98 -7.87
N GLU A 114 15.07 31.01 -7.84
CA GLU A 114 14.94 32.19 -8.73
C GLU A 114 16.06 32.35 -9.77
N GLU A 115 17.26 31.78 -9.58
CA GLU A 115 18.41 32.04 -10.47
C GLU A 115 19.25 30.79 -10.79
N VAL A 116 18.67 29.81 -11.50
CA VAL A 116 19.47 28.71 -12.07
C VAL A 116 19.91 29.09 -13.48
N GLU A 117 21.19 29.38 -13.66
CA GLU A 117 21.78 29.59 -14.99
C GLU A 117 21.93 28.25 -15.73
N PHE A 118 21.37 28.13 -16.93
CA PHE A 118 21.42 26.89 -17.71
C PHE A 118 22.42 26.99 -18.86
N ALA A 119 23.60 26.41 -18.69
CA ALA A 119 24.68 26.45 -19.69
C ALA A 119 24.42 25.57 -20.93
N SER A 120 23.78 24.40 -20.79
CA SER A 120 23.50 23.48 -21.91
C SER A 120 22.46 22.39 -21.56
N CYS A 121 21.88 21.73 -22.56
CA CYS A 121 20.86 20.68 -22.39
C CYS A 121 21.28 19.49 -21.50
N THR A 122 22.58 19.20 -21.44
CA THR A 122 23.15 18.05 -20.71
C THR A 122 24.09 18.48 -19.59
N SER A 123 24.10 19.78 -19.23
CA SER A 123 24.89 20.26 -18.10
C SER A 123 24.47 19.53 -16.83
N SER A 124 25.45 19.28 -15.97
CA SER A 124 25.23 18.60 -14.69
C SER A 124 24.24 19.37 -13.79
N GLU A 125 24.16 20.69 -13.94
CA GLU A 125 23.22 21.56 -13.24
C GLU A 125 21.80 21.41 -13.79
N THR A 126 21.64 21.36 -15.12
CA THR A 126 20.35 21.10 -15.78
C THR A 126 19.81 19.72 -15.43
N ILE A 127 20.67 18.69 -15.40
CA ILE A 127 20.26 17.32 -14.99
C ILE A 127 19.85 17.31 -13.52
N LYS A 128 20.62 17.97 -12.63
CA LYS A 128 20.28 18.09 -11.21
C LYS A 128 18.97 18.86 -10.98
N PHE A 129 18.67 19.85 -11.80
CA PHE A 129 17.44 20.62 -11.75
C PHE A 129 16.22 19.80 -12.20
N ILE A 130 16.34 19.04 -13.30
CA ILE A 130 15.24 18.22 -13.83
C ILE A 130 15.02 17.00 -12.95
N ILE A 131 16.09 16.32 -12.53
CA ILE A 131 16.04 15.10 -11.72
C ILE A 131 16.85 15.34 -10.44
N PRO A 132 16.24 15.94 -9.40
CA PRO A 132 16.85 16.03 -8.09
C PRO A 132 17.07 14.59 -7.57
N GLY A 133 18.33 14.15 -7.55
CA GLY A 133 18.68 12.82 -7.06
C GLY A 133 18.17 12.58 -5.63
N LYS A 134 17.82 11.34 -5.31
CA LYS A 134 17.33 10.94 -3.98
C LYS A 134 18.50 10.86 -2.99
N LYS A 135 18.23 11.19 -1.72
CA LYS A 135 19.25 11.21 -0.65
C LYS A 135 19.71 9.80 -0.27
N PHE A 136 18.78 8.85 -0.24
CA PHE A 136 19.05 7.49 0.22
C PHE A 136 19.08 6.51 -0.97
N VAL A 137 20.17 5.72 -1.06
CA VAL A 137 20.31 4.69 -2.12
C VAL A 137 19.17 3.67 -2.07
N LEU A 138 18.70 3.32 -0.87
CA LEU A 138 17.56 2.42 -0.72
C LEU A 138 16.29 3.00 -1.35
N ASN A 139 16.02 4.28 -1.16
CA ASN A 139 14.87 4.97 -1.77
C ASN A 139 14.99 5.03 -3.29
N THR A 140 16.20 5.25 -3.80
CA THR A 140 16.49 5.19 -5.25
C THR A 140 16.05 3.83 -5.83
N VAL A 141 16.55 2.73 -5.25
CA VAL A 141 16.19 1.37 -5.70
C VAL A 141 14.69 1.11 -5.53
N LEU A 142 14.12 1.43 -4.37
CA LEU A 142 12.71 1.24 -4.08
C LEU A 142 11.82 1.97 -5.08
N HIS A 143 12.09 3.25 -5.36
CA HIS A 143 11.30 4.05 -6.29
C HIS A 143 11.45 3.57 -7.73
N SER A 144 12.62 3.08 -8.14
CA SER A 144 12.79 2.46 -9.46
C SER A 144 11.93 1.21 -9.61
N VAL A 145 11.98 0.32 -8.61
CA VAL A 145 11.17 -0.91 -8.60
C VAL A 145 9.68 -0.57 -8.60
N LEU A 146 9.26 0.38 -7.76
CA LEU A 146 7.88 0.83 -7.68
C LEU A 146 7.38 1.49 -8.98
N ALA A 147 8.24 2.21 -9.71
CA ALA A 147 7.89 2.76 -11.02
C ALA A 147 7.68 1.65 -12.05
N GLY A 148 8.55 0.64 -12.06
CA GLY A 148 8.38 -0.52 -12.92
C GLY A 148 7.08 -1.27 -12.62
N THR A 149 6.78 -1.52 -11.34
CA THR A 149 5.56 -2.23 -10.94
C THR A 149 4.30 -1.41 -11.21
N LEU A 150 4.34 -0.10 -10.95
CA LEU A 150 3.21 0.81 -11.20
C LEU A 150 2.88 0.90 -12.69
N CYS A 151 3.88 1.05 -13.56
CA CYS A 151 3.66 1.10 -15.00
C CYS A 151 3.18 -0.25 -15.56
N GLY A 152 3.75 -1.37 -15.09
CA GLY A 152 3.33 -2.71 -15.50
C GLY A 152 1.88 -3.01 -15.08
N LEU A 153 1.56 -2.82 -13.80
CA LEU A 153 0.20 -3.02 -13.30
C LEU A 153 -0.79 -2.01 -13.88
N GLY A 154 -0.36 -0.76 -14.10
CA GLY A 154 -1.15 0.28 -14.75
C GLY A 154 -1.48 -0.08 -16.21
N THR A 155 -0.53 -0.67 -16.94
CA THR A 155 -0.75 -1.20 -18.29
C THR A 155 -1.81 -2.30 -18.27
N TRP A 156 -1.72 -3.22 -17.29
CA TRP A 156 -2.68 -4.31 -17.15
C TRP A 156 -4.08 -3.82 -16.75
N TYR A 157 -4.14 -2.77 -15.92
CA TYR A 157 -5.35 -2.07 -15.50
C TYR A 157 -6.04 -1.39 -16.68
N LEU A 158 -5.29 -0.73 -17.56
CA LEU A 158 -5.81 0.07 -18.68
C LEU A 158 -5.94 -0.66 -20.02
N LEU A 159 -5.98 -2.00 -20.04
CA LEU A 159 -6.18 -2.71 -21.30
C LEU A 159 -7.53 -2.36 -21.93
N LEU A 160 -7.49 -1.85 -23.16
CA LEU A 160 -8.67 -1.31 -23.85
C LEU A 160 -9.79 -2.34 -24.06
N ASN A 161 -9.43 -3.61 -24.29
CA ASN A 161 -10.40 -4.71 -24.39
C ASN A 161 -11.19 -4.90 -23.10
N ARG A 162 -10.53 -4.73 -21.94
CA ARG A 162 -11.17 -4.85 -20.62
C ARG A 162 -12.06 -3.67 -20.33
N LEU A 163 -11.60 -2.45 -20.60
CA LEU A 163 -12.43 -1.25 -20.46
C LEU A 163 -13.68 -1.32 -21.35
N THR A 164 -13.53 -1.82 -22.58
CA THR A 164 -14.67 -2.00 -23.51
C THR A 164 -15.64 -3.05 -22.98
N ALA A 165 -15.15 -4.17 -22.44
CA ALA A 165 -16.00 -5.19 -21.80
C ALA A 165 -16.71 -4.67 -20.54
N LEU A 166 -16.06 -3.79 -19.78
CA LEU A 166 -16.59 -3.26 -18.52
C LEU A 166 -17.71 -2.23 -18.74
N TYR A 167 -17.62 -1.39 -19.79
CA TYR A 167 -18.57 -0.31 -20.06
C TYR A 167 -19.52 -0.58 -21.23
N GLY A 168 -19.24 -1.59 -22.06
CA GLY A 168 -20.05 -1.92 -23.24
C GLY A 168 -20.03 -0.87 -24.35
N ASN A 169 -19.21 0.18 -24.23
CA ASN A 169 -19.09 1.27 -25.19
C ASN A 169 -17.62 1.64 -25.42
N THR A 170 -17.18 1.51 -26.67
CA THR A 170 -15.80 1.80 -27.09
C THR A 170 -15.41 3.27 -26.88
N GLY A 171 -16.32 4.23 -27.11
CA GLY A 171 -16.03 5.65 -26.95
C GLY A 171 -15.71 6.01 -25.50
N VAL A 172 -16.51 5.47 -24.56
CA VAL A 172 -16.28 5.66 -23.12
C VAL A 172 -14.97 4.99 -22.69
N ALA A 173 -14.69 3.78 -23.18
CA ALA A 173 -13.45 3.07 -22.90
C ALA A 173 -12.20 3.83 -23.35
N VAL A 174 -12.22 4.44 -24.55
CA VAL A 174 -11.11 5.26 -25.07
C VAL A 174 -10.91 6.53 -24.24
N LEU A 175 -11.99 7.20 -23.84
CA LEU A 175 -11.90 8.39 -22.99
C LEU A 175 -11.28 8.05 -21.62
N ILE A 176 -11.77 6.99 -20.99
CA ILE A 176 -11.24 6.50 -19.71
C ILE A 176 -9.77 6.13 -19.88
N PHE A 177 -9.41 5.40 -20.95
CA PHE A 177 -8.03 5.01 -21.25
C PHE A 177 -7.09 6.22 -21.29
N VAL A 178 -7.38 7.23 -22.11
CA VAL A 178 -6.52 8.41 -22.28
C VAL A 178 -6.37 9.18 -20.96
N LEU A 179 -7.48 9.47 -20.28
CA LEU A 179 -7.45 10.24 -19.03
C LEU A 179 -6.80 9.46 -17.87
N SER A 180 -6.95 8.15 -17.84
CA SER A 180 -6.30 7.30 -16.84
C SER A 180 -4.79 7.24 -17.05
N TRP A 181 -4.32 7.22 -18.29
CA TRP A 181 -2.89 7.32 -18.57
C TRP A 181 -2.28 8.64 -18.09
N VAL A 182 -3.00 9.74 -18.20
CA VAL A 182 -2.57 11.02 -17.62
C VAL A 182 -2.40 10.89 -16.10
N THR A 183 -3.36 10.25 -15.42
CA THR A 183 -3.29 9.99 -13.97
C THR A 183 -2.11 9.11 -13.59
N LEU A 184 -1.83 8.06 -14.38
CA LEU A 184 -0.63 7.22 -14.18
C LEU A 184 0.66 8.02 -14.37
N CYS A 185 0.76 8.83 -15.42
CA CYS A 185 1.93 9.67 -15.68
C CYS A 185 2.20 10.65 -14.52
N ILE A 186 1.15 11.21 -13.94
CA ILE A 186 1.24 12.09 -12.75
C ILE A 186 1.84 11.35 -11.55
N GLY A 187 1.39 10.11 -11.28
CA GLY A 187 1.91 9.29 -10.19
C GLY A 187 3.36 8.85 -10.41
N GLU A 188 3.68 8.39 -11.61
CA GLU A 188 5.02 7.95 -12.02
C GLU A 188 6.05 9.09 -12.01
N TYR A 189 5.66 10.27 -12.51
CA TYR A 189 6.54 11.43 -12.52
C TYR A 189 6.94 11.87 -11.11
N SER A 190 6.00 11.80 -10.15
CA SER A 190 6.26 12.08 -8.73
C SER A 190 7.31 11.15 -8.12
N LEU A 191 7.33 9.89 -8.58
CA LEU A 191 8.22 8.86 -8.06
C LEU A 191 9.66 9.01 -8.56
N ILE A 192 9.81 9.28 -9.87
CA ILE A 192 11.11 9.25 -10.58
C ILE A 192 11.76 10.63 -10.65
N VAL A 193 11.00 11.64 -11.04
CA VAL A 193 11.55 12.94 -11.46
C VAL A 193 11.48 13.92 -10.31
N ASN A 194 10.28 14.41 -10.00
CA ASN A 194 10.11 15.40 -8.96
C ASN A 194 8.76 15.25 -8.28
N THR A 195 8.75 15.36 -6.96
CA THR A 195 7.53 15.34 -6.16
C THR A 195 6.77 16.64 -6.30
N ALA A 196 5.46 16.55 -6.48
CA ALA A 196 4.60 17.71 -6.38
C ALA A 196 4.59 18.28 -4.96
N THR A 197 4.39 19.59 -4.86
CA THR A 197 3.98 20.22 -3.61
C THR A 197 2.51 19.86 -3.35
N GLU A 198 2.29 18.91 -2.45
CA GLU A 198 0.93 18.51 -2.04
C GLU A 198 0.27 19.61 -1.20
N THR A 199 -1.04 19.76 -1.33
CA THR A 199 -1.82 20.73 -0.53
C THR A 199 -2.13 20.22 0.87
N ALA A 200 -2.19 18.90 1.05
CA ALA A 200 -2.34 18.25 2.34
C ALA A 200 -0.98 17.71 2.81
N THR A 201 -0.31 18.44 3.71
CA THR A 201 0.96 18.04 4.31
C THR A 201 0.78 17.80 5.82
N PHE A 202 1.11 16.60 6.29
CA PHE A 202 1.05 16.28 7.72
C PHE A 202 2.33 16.69 8.46
N GLN A 203 3.49 16.38 7.90
CA GLN A 203 4.79 16.88 8.37
C GLN A 203 5.43 17.80 7.33
N ALA A 204 5.93 18.95 7.77
CA ALA A 204 6.57 19.93 6.88
C ALA A 204 7.95 19.48 6.37
N GLN A 205 8.61 18.57 7.09
CA GLN A 205 9.92 18.03 6.72
C GLN A 205 9.79 16.58 6.29
N ASP A 206 9.99 16.33 4.99
CA ASP A 206 10.07 14.98 4.46
C ASP A 206 11.46 14.38 4.69
N THR A 207 11.69 13.87 5.90
CA THR A 207 12.98 13.31 6.32
C THR A 207 13.31 12.00 5.58
N TYR A 208 12.28 11.21 5.27
CA TYR A 208 12.42 9.84 4.71
C TYR A 208 12.05 9.74 3.23
N GLU A 209 11.73 10.86 2.58
CA GLU A 209 11.26 10.92 1.18
C GLU A 209 10.01 10.04 0.95
N ILE A 210 9.03 10.16 1.84
CA ILE A 210 7.76 9.40 1.80
C ILE A 210 6.73 10.10 0.90
N THR A 211 6.80 11.42 0.77
CA THR A 211 5.89 12.21 -0.07
C THR A 211 5.76 11.70 -1.52
N PRO A 212 6.85 11.31 -2.22
CA PRO A 212 6.77 10.75 -3.57
C PRO A 212 5.84 9.53 -3.71
N LEU A 213 5.66 8.76 -2.63
CA LEU A 213 4.90 7.50 -2.60
C LEU A 213 3.39 7.72 -2.45
N THR A 214 2.96 8.92 -2.07
CA THR A 214 1.54 9.25 -1.80
C THR A 214 0.65 8.99 -3.02
N ARG A 215 1.00 9.54 -4.18
CA ARG A 215 0.22 9.37 -5.42
C ARG A 215 0.24 7.92 -5.95
N PRO A 216 1.42 7.25 -6.07
CA PRO A 216 1.48 5.83 -6.41
C PRO A 216 0.63 4.94 -5.49
N LEU A 217 0.59 5.20 -4.18
CA LEU A 217 -0.19 4.39 -3.24
C LEU A 217 -1.68 4.40 -3.56
N TYR A 218 -2.25 5.59 -3.82
CA TYR A 218 -3.65 5.67 -4.22
C TYR A 218 -3.90 4.96 -5.55
N ILE A 219 -2.99 5.08 -6.52
CA ILE A 219 -3.12 4.35 -7.78
C ILE A 219 -3.10 2.83 -7.53
N PHE A 220 -2.17 2.33 -6.72
CA PHE A 220 -2.11 0.91 -6.36
C PHE A 220 -3.38 0.44 -5.66
N ALA A 221 -4.01 1.27 -4.81
CA ALA A 221 -5.27 0.92 -4.17
C ALA A 221 -6.40 0.68 -5.19
N PHE A 222 -6.49 1.51 -6.23
CA PHE A 222 -7.49 1.33 -7.30
C PHE A 222 -7.21 0.08 -8.13
N ILE A 223 -5.94 -0.12 -8.50
CA ILE A 223 -5.48 -1.32 -9.21
C ILE A 223 -5.77 -2.58 -8.38
N ALA A 224 -5.56 -2.54 -7.07
CA ALA A 224 -5.79 -3.69 -6.19
C ALA A 224 -7.26 -4.16 -6.20
N VAL A 225 -8.23 -3.23 -6.24
CA VAL A 225 -9.66 -3.57 -6.36
C VAL A 225 -9.98 -4.20 -7.71
N ASP A 226 -9.38 -3.71 -8.79
CA ASP A 226 -9.54 -4.31 -10.12
C ASP A 226 -8.92 -5.71 -10.18
N LEU A 227 -7.73 -5.92 -9.61
CA LEU A 227 -7.12 -7.24 -9.48
C LEU A 227 -7.98 -8.17 -8.62
N ALA A 228 -8.53 -7.69 -7.50
CA ALA A 228 -9.45 -8.46 -6.68
C ALA A 228 -10.69 -8.90 -7.48
N GLN A 229 -11.24 -8.01 -8.31
CA GLN A 229 -12.35 -8.32 -9.22
C GLN A 229 -11.98 -9.39 -10.26
N ARG A 230 -10.73 -9.40 -10.75
CA ARG A 230 -10.24 -10.42 -11.69
C ARG A 230 -10.11 -11.80 -11.03
N PHE A 231 -9.63 -11.86 -9.79
CA PHE A 231 -9.34 -13.13 -9.12
C PHE A 231 -10.51 -13.70 -8.30
N ALA A 232 -11.44 -12.86 -7.82
CA ALA A 232 -12.57 -13.30 -6.98
C ALA A 232 -13.77 -13.85 -7.76
N GLY A 233 -13.73 -13.85 -9.10
CA GLY A 233 -14.84 -14.28 -9.96
C GLY A 233 -15.93 -13.21 -10.16
N PRO A 234 -17.03 -13.53 -10.85
CA PRO A 234 -18.05 -12.56 -11.24
C PRO A 234 -18.97 -12.20 -10.06
N VAL A 235 -18.47 -11.37 -9.15
CA VAL A 235 -19.28 -10.76 -8.08
C VAL A 235 -19.81 -9.42 -8.60
N PRO A 236 -21.13 -9.24 -8.76
CA PRO A 236 -21.71 -8.04 -9.39
C PRO A 236 -21.39 -6.76 -8.60
N GLU A 237 -21.43 -6.81 -7.27
CA GLU A 237 -21.11 -5.69 -6.39
C GLU A 237 -19.65 -5.22 -6.58
N LEU A 238 -18.72 -6.17 -6.74
CA LEU A 238 -17.31 -5.88 -6.93
C LEU A 238 -17.05 -5.30 -8.34
N GLN A 239 -17.80 -5.77 -9.34
CA GLN A 239 -17.77 -5.19 -10.69
C GLN A 239 -18.28 -3.74 -10.71
N GLN A 240 -19.40 -3.46 -10.04
CA GLN A 240 -19.92 -2.10 -9.92
C GLN A 240 -18.95 -1.18 -9.18
N THR A 241 -18.37 -1.68 -8.09
CA THR A 241 -17.32 -0.95 -7.34
C THR A 241 -16.14 -0.64 -8.25
N ASN A 242 -15.68 -1.61 -9.05
CA ASN A 242 -14.59 -1.42 -9.99
C ASN A 242 -14.92 -0.37 -11.07
N GLN A 243 -16.15 -0.37 -11.61
CA GLN A 243 -16.61 0.66 -12.54
C GLN A 243 -16.56 2.06 -11.92
N VAL A 244 -17.12 2.23 -10.73
CA VAL A 244 -17.12 3.52 -10.02
C VAL A 244 -15.68 3.98 -9.75
N LEU A 245 -14.80 3.07 -9.35
CA LEU A 245 -13.39 3.39 -9.12
C LEU A 245 -12.67 3.80 -10.41
N HIS A 246 -12.92 3.18 -11.56
CA HIS A 246 -12.34 3.63 -12.83
C HIS A 246 -12.77 5.06 -13.20
N VAL A 247 -14.01 5.45 -12.88
CA VAL A 247 -14.46 6.84 -13.08
C VAL A 247 -13.78 7.77 -12.07
N LEU A 248 -13.74 7.39 -10.79
CA LEU A 248 -13.09 8.17 -9.74
C LEU A 248 -11.58 8.34 -9.98
N PHE A 249 -10.94 7.35 -10.61
CA PHE A 249 -9.53 7.37 -11.00
C PHE A 249 -9.21 8.57 -11.91
N LEU A 250 -10.14 8.97 -12.78
CA LEU A 250 -9.96 10.12 -13.66
C LEU A 250 -9.89 11.46 -12.89
N PHE A 251 -10.58 11.51 -11.75
CA PHE A 251 -10.63 12.70 -10.90
C PHE A 251 -9.53 12.73 -9.84
N LEU A 252 -8.72 11.66 -9.73
CA LEU A 252 -7.65 11.54 -8.75
C LEU A 252 -6.66 12.72 -8.77
N PRO A 253 -6.24 13.26 -9.95
CA PRO A 253 -5.43 14.49 -10.02
C PRO A 253 -6.07 15.70 -9.35
N LEU A 254 -7.40 15.84 -9.46
CA LEU A 254 -8.15 16.93 -8.83
C LEU A 254 -8.31 16.68 -7.33
N LEU A 255 -8.53 15.43 -6.90
CA LEU A 255 -8.60 15.08 -5.48
C LEU A 255 -7.28 15.37 -4.76
N TRP A 256 -6.13 15.08 -5.38
CA TRP A 256 -4.81 15.47 -4.87
C TRP A 256 -4.65 16.98 -4.83
N ALA A 257 -4.99 17.69 -5.91
CA ALA A 257 -4.87 19.14 -5.96
C ALA A 257 -5.71 19.85 -4.89
N LEU A 258 -6.91 19.34 -4.61
CA LEU A 258 -7.82 19.88 -3.60
C LEU A 258 -7.45 19.46 -2.16
N GLY A 259 -6.48 18.55 -1.99
CA GLY A 259 -6.06 18.08 -0.67
C GLY A 259 -7.12 17.24 0.04
N MET A 260 -8.04 16.64 -0.72
CA MET A 260 -9.09 15.78 -0.15
C MET A 260 -8.56 14.40 0.24
N LEU A 261 -7.40 14.01 -0.28
CA LEU A 261 -6.73 12.76 0.03
C LEU A 261 -5.67 13.00 1.11
N SER A 262 -5.68 12.16 2.15
CA SER A 262 -4.70 12.24 3.24
C SER A 262 -3.29 11.91 2.73
N PRO A 263 -2.24 12.58 3.24
CA PRO A 263 -0.88 12.16 2.97
C PRO A 263 -0.60 10.78 3.59
N LEU A 264 0.40 10.09 3.04
CA LEU A 264 0.67 8.68 3.35
C LEU A 264 1.11 8.47 4.80
N ASP A 265 1.92 9.38 5.32
CA ASP A 265 2.38 9.38 6.71
C ASP A 265 1.22 9.48 7.69
N ALA A 266 0.27 10.40 7.46
CA ALA A 266 -0.94 10.50 8.27
C ALA A 266 -1.83 9.26 8.14
N LEU A 267 -2.04 8.77 6.91
CA LEU A 267 -2.89 7.62 6.65
C LEU A 267 -2.36 6.35 7.32
N LEU A 268 -1.05 6.10 7.25
CA LEU A 268 -0.42 4.95 7.88
C LEU A 268 -0.48 5.04 9.41
N LEU A 269 -0.14 6.19 9.99
CA LEU A 269 -0.19 6.36 11.44
C LEU A 269 -1.62 6.23 11.97
N TRP A 270 -2.58 6.87 11.31
CA TRP A 270 -4.00 6.74 11.65
C TRP A 270 -4.47 5.28 11.50
N GLY A 271 -4.15 4.64 10.37
CA GLY A 271 -4.55 3.25 10.10
C GLY A 271 -3.96 2.25 11.11
N MET A 272 -2.69 2.41 11.47
CA MET A 272 -2.05 1.61 12.53
C MET A 272 -2.76 1.79 13.86
N GLU A 273 -3.16 3.00 14.22
CA GLU A 273 -3.92 3.25 15.44
C GLU A 273 -5.32 2.64 15.38
N GLN A 274 -6.03 2.75 14.25
CA GLN A 274 -7.34 2.11 14.09
C GLN A 274 -7.25 0.59 14.22
N VAL A 275 -6.26 -0.03 13.57
CA VAL A 275 -6.04 -1.48 13.66
C VAL A 275 -5.63 -1.87 15.08
N LEU A 276 -4.80 -1.07 15.76
CA LEU A 276 -4.42 -1.34 17.14
C LEU A 276 -5.64 -1.30 18.07
N VAL A 277 -6.44 -0.23 18.00
CA VAL A 277 -7.57 -0.01 18.91
C VAL A 277 -8.73 -0.94 18.60
N PHE A 278 -9.21 -0.93 17.35
CA PHE A 278 -10.41 -1.68 16.97
C PHE A 278 -10.13 -3.12 16.54
N GLY A 279 -8.96 -3.39 15.98
CA GLY A 279 -8.59 -4.74 15.52
C GLY A 279 -7.91 -5.58 16.59
N LEU A 280 -6.97 -4.99 17.34
CA LEU A 280 -6.14 -5.71 18.31
C LEU A 280 -6.53 -5.44 19.77
N GLY A 281 -7.50 -4.54 20.01
CA GLY A 281 -7.99 -4.21 21.36
C GLY A 281 -7.02 -3.39 22.21
N GLY A 282 -6.06 -2.70 21.59
CA GLY A 282 -5.11 -1.82 22.26
C GLY A 282 -5.70 -0.45 22.63
N SER A 283 -4.90 0.37 23.32
CA SER A 283 -5.25 1.76 23.65
C SER A 283 -4.67 2.76 22.64
N PRO A 284 -5.26 3.96 22.48
CA PRO A 284 -4.70 5.01 21.64
C PRO A 284 -3.33 5.46 22.17
N MET A 285 -2.41 5.78 21.25
CA MET A 285 -1.00 5.96 21.58
C MET A 285 -0.57 7.41 21.43
N SER A 286 0.08 7.95 22.46
CA SER A 286 0.45 9.37 22.51
C SER A 286 1.64 9.75 21.62
N THR A 287 2.45 8.78 21.17
CA THR A 287 3.63 9.04 20.32
C THR A 287 3.77 7.98 19.22
N ASN A 288 4.32 8.38 18.07
CA ASN A 288 4.51 7.49 16.92
C ASN A 288 5.40 6.27 17.25
N VAL A 289 6.42 6.44 18.09
CA VAL A 289 7.32 5.35 18.49
C VAL A 289 6.58 4.33 19.37
N ARG A 290 5.74 4.82 20.31
CA ARG A 290 4.92 3.94 21.16
C ARG A 290 3.88 3.21 20.33
N LEU A 291 3.24 3.91 19.38
CA LEU A 291 2.31 3.32 18.43
C LEU A 291 2.97 2.18 17.64
N LEU A 292 4.14 2.44 17.05
CA LEU A 292 4.88 1.43 16.28
C LEU A 292 5.27 0.21 17.13
N GLY A 293 5.77 0.45 18.35
CA GLY A 293 6.13 -0.63 19.28
C GLY A 293 4.92 -1.48 19.70
N MET A 294 3.87 -0.85 20.20
CA MET A 294 2.65 -1.53 20.65
C MET A 294 1.95 -2.27 19.51
N PHE A 295 1.85 -1.64 18.34
CA PHE A 295 1.31 -2.26 17.14
C PHE A 295 2.13 -3.50 16.75
N SER A 296 3.46 -3.38 16.69
CA SER A 296 4.33 -4.49 16.29
C SER A 296 4.23 -5.67 17.25
N VAL A 297 4.26 -5.45 18.56
CA VAL A 297 4.15 -6.55 19.55
C VAL A 297 2.75 -7.18 19.50
N SER A 298 1.70 -6.38 19.35
CA SER A 298 0.32 -6.88 19.26
C SER A 298 0.09 -7.72 17.99
N VAL A 299 0.63 -7.29 16.85
CA VAL A 299 0.61 -8.08 15.61
C VAL A 299 1.42 -9.37 15.76
N CYS A 300 2.61 -9.32 16.36
CA CYS A 300 3.40 -10.52 16.64
C CYS A 300 2.69 -11.51 17.56
N ALA A 301 1.95 -11.02 18.56
CA ALA A 301 1.13 -11.86 19.42
C ALA A 301 -0.02 -12.51 18.62
N ALA A 302 -0.73 -11.73 17.79
CA ALA A 302 -1.79 -12.26 16.93
C ALA A 302 -1.26 -13.30 15.92
N VAL A 303 -0.10 -13.06 15.31
CA VAL A 303 0.54 -14.01 14.39
C VAL A 303 0.97 -15.29 15.12
N SER A 304 1.53 -15.17 16.33
CA SER A 304 1.93 -16.33 17.14
C SER A 304 0.77 -17.27 17.44
N VAL A 305 -0.44 -16.73 17.65
CA VAL A 305 -1.65 -17.53 17.89
C VAL A 305 -1.95 -18.50 16.75
N PHE A 306 -1.70 -18.13 15.49
CA PHE A 306 -1.91 -19.01 14.34
C PHE A 306 -1.03 -20.27 14.36
N PHE A 307 0.11 -20.24 15.05
CA PHE A 307 1.04 -21.36 15.11
C PHE A 307 0.80 -22.28 16.32
N ILE A 308 -0.12 -21.94 17.23
CA ILE A 308 -0.41 -22.76 18.41
C ILE A 308 -1.50 -23.78 18.06
N PRO A 309 -1.20 -25.10 18.04
CA PRO A 309 -2.16 -26.11 17.61
C PRO A 309 -3.21 -26.46 18.69
N SER A 310 -3.00 -26.05 19.94
CA SER A 310 -3.91 -26.35 21.05
C SER A 310 -4.83 -25.17 21.38
N THR A 311 -6.15 -25.42 21.45
CA THR A 311 -7.14 -24.36 21.77
C THR A 311 -6.92 -23.79 23.17
N LEU A 312 -6.59 -24.65 24.14
CA LEU A 312 -6.21 -24.23 25.48
C LEU A 312 -4.94 -23.36 25.45
N GLY A 313 -3.95 -23.73 24.65
CA GLY A 313 -2.71 -22.96 24.49
C GLY A 313 -2.97 -21.58 23.89
N VAL A 314 -3.87 -21.48 22.91
CA VAL A 314 -4.32 -20.20 22.34
C VAL A 314 -4.97 -19.32 23.39
N VAL A 315 -5.91 -19.85 24.18
CA VAL A 315 -6.60 -19.09 25.23
C VAL A 315 -5.61 -18.60 26.29
N LEU A 316 -4.75 -19.47 26.80
CA LEU A 316 -3.74 -19.10 27.80
C LEU A 316 -2.75 -18.07 27.24
N PHE A 317 -2.26 -18.27 26.02
CA PHE A 317 -1.31 -17.35 25.40
C PHE A 317 -1.94 -15.97 25.16
N THR A 318 -3.16 -15.90 24.64
CA THR A 318 -3.85 -14.63 24.39
C THR A 318 -4.15 -13.87 25.67
N VAL A 319 -4.57 -14.55 26.74
CA VAL A 319 -4.80 -13.93 28.06
C VAL A 319 -3.49 -13.43 28.66
N ALA A 320 -2.42 -14.22 28.61
CA ALA A 320 -1.12 -13.81 29.11
C ALA A 320 -0.56 -12.61 28.35
N MET A 321 -0.57 -12.66 27.02
CA MET A 321 -0.07 -11.58 26.18
C MET A 321 -0.92 -10.32 26.30
N GLY A 322 -2.26 -10.45 26.35
CA GLY A 322 -3.16 -9.32 26.56
C GLY A 322 -2.91 -8.62 27.90
N PHE A 323 -2.70 -9.40 28.98
CA PHE A 323 -2.34 -8.85 30.28
C PHE A 323 -0.98 -8.12 30.23
N LEU A 324 0.06 -8.76 29.67
CA LEU A 324 1.39 -8.16 29.56
C LEU A 324 1.39 -6.86 28.74
N LEU A 325 0.61 -6.82 27.65
CA LEU A 325 0.47 -5.63 26.81
C LEU A 325 -0.34 -4.50 27.46
N SER A 326 -1.15 -4.83 28.47
CA SER A 326 -1.91 -3.84 29.24
C SER A 326 -1.08 -3.15 30.32
N LEU A 327 0.13 -3.66 30.62
CA LEU A 327 1.00 -3.08 31.64
C LEU A 327 1.74 -1.84 31.12
N ASP A 328 1.76 -0.77 31.91
CA ASP A 328 2.61 0.40 31.64
C ASP A 328 4.06 0.14 32.05
N LEU A 329 4.86 -0.40 31.12
CA LEU A 329 6.28 -0.70 31.33
C LEU A 329 7.19 0.54 31.32
N SER A 330 6.66 1.75 31.10
CA SER A 330 7.46 2.98 31.07
C SER A 330 8.23 3.22 32.37
N GLN A 331 7.66 2.80 33.50
CA GLN A 331 8.26 2.91 34.83
C GLN A 331 9.37 1.86 35.07
N VAL A 332 9.25 0.68 34.46
CA VAL A 332 10.24 -0.40 34.57
C VAL A 332 11.53 -0.05 33.80
N GLY A 333 11.39 0.56 32.62
CA GLY A 333 12.52 0.99 31.79
C GLY A 333 13.35 2.15 32.35
N ALA A 334 12.76 2.99 33.20
CA ALA A 334 13.49 4.04 33.92
C ALA A 334 14.39 3.44 35.03
N LEU A 335 13.94 2.35 35.66
CA LEU A 335 14.67 1.66 36.72
C LEU A 335 15.89 0.89 36.19
N LEU A 336 15.78 0.17 35.07
CA LEU A 336 16.93 -0.49 34.45
C LEU A 336 18.03 0.50 34.04
N ARG A 337 17.65 1.70 33.58
CA ARG A 337 18.59 2.78 33.28
C ARG A 337 19.23 3.37 34.54
N SER A 338 18.48 3.48 35.63
CA SER A 338 19.01 3.93 36.93
C SER A 338 19.97 2.93 37.60
N CYS A 339 19.80 1.62 37.34
CA CYS A 339 20.72 0.59 37.82
C CYS A 339 22.04 0.51 37.04
N GLY A 340 22.10 1.06 35.82
CA GLY A 340 23.29 1.05 34.97
C GLY A 340 24.19 2.28 35.07
N ALA A 341 23.75 3.37 35.70
CA ALA A 341 24.50 4.62 35.79
C ALA A 341 24.76 5.00 37.26
N PRO A 342 25.97 4.75 37.80
CA PRO A 342 26.32 5.20 39.13
C PRO A 342 26.60 6.71 39.09
N GLY A 343 25.58 7.56 39.32
CA GLY A 343 25.87 8.95 39.65
C GLY A 343 24.79 10.01 39.48
N SER A 344 23.74 9.83 38.66
CA SER A 344 22.78 10.92 38.46
C SER A 344 21.56 10.80 39.37
N ARG A 345 21.61 11.43 40.54
CA ARG A 345 20.41 11.78 41.33
C ARG A 345 19.59 12.79 40.53
N SER A 346 18.60 12.30 39.78
CA SER A 346 17.47 13.13 39.36
C SER A 346 16.26 12.68 40.16
N GLU A 347 15.60 13.63 40.83
CA GLU A 347 14.39 13.36 41.60
C GLU A 347 13.27 12.89 40.67
N PRO A 348 12.62 11.74 40.92
CA PRO A 348 11.49 11.32 40.12
C PRO A 348 10.22 12.03 40.59
N SER A 349 9.55 12.65 39.63
CA SER A 349 8.24 13.30 39.75
C SER A 349 7.22 12.37 40.42
N ARG A 350 6.56 12.88 41.46
CA ARG A 350 5.49 12.21 42.20
C ARG A 350 4.23 12.03 41.33
N ALA A 351 4.04 10.84 40.78
CA ALA A 351 2.73 10.33 40.39
C ALA A 351 2.62 8.88 40.88
N LEU A 352 1.70 8.65 41.82
CA LEU A 352 1.38 7.37 42.45
C LEU A 352 2.51 6.61 43.19
N GLY A 353 3.15 7.29 44.14
CA GLY A 353 3.14 6.89 45.56
C GLY A 353 3.65 5.53 46.07
N TRP A 354 4.02 4.54 45.27
CA TRP A 354 4.63 3.29 45.74
C TRP A 354 6.06 3.17 45.21
N ARG A 355 7.01 2.84 46.11
CA ARG A 355 8.36 2.46 45.70
C ARG A 355 8.20 1.19 44.86
N LEU A 356 8.42 1.28 43.55
CA LEU A 356 8.52 0.13 42.62
C LEU A 356 9.42 -0.93 43.29
N GLY A 357 8.78 -1.91 43.90
CA GLY A 357 9.40 -2.89 44.78
C GLY A 357 8.81 -4.24 44.43
N GLY A 358 9.56 -5.32 44.67
CA GLY A 358 9.16 -6.69 44.27
C GLY A 358 7.73 -7.10 44.65
N LYS A 359 7.06 -6.38 45.56
CA LYS A 359 5.63 -6.49 45.87
C LYS A 359 4.70 -6.17 44.68
N GLU A 360 4.99 -5.13 43.88
CA GLU A 360 4.20 -4.82 42.67
C GLU A 360 4.40 -5.89 41.60
N LEU A 361 5.63 -6.38 41.42
CA LEU A 361 5.92 -7.48 40.51
C LEU A 361 5.19 -8.77 40.95
N LEU A 362 5.21 -9.08 42.24
CA LEU A 362 4.46 -10.21 42.81
C LEU A 362 2.96 -10.05 42.62
N LEU A 363 2.43 -8.83 42.72
CA LEU A 363 1.01 -8.52 42.47
C LEU A 363 0.65 -8.69 40.99
N TYR A 364 1.49 -8.23 40.06
CA TYR A 364 1.25 -8.48 38.64
C TYR A 364 1.34 -9.96 38.28
N LEU A 365 2.28 -10.70 38.88
CA LEU A 365 2.42 -12.14 38.67
C LEU A 365 1.23 -12.91 39.24
N SER A 366 0.72 -12.53 40.42
CA SER A 366 -0.45 -13.17 41.01
C SER A 366 -1.73 -12.90 40.21
N LEU A 367 -1.92 -11.66 39.73
CA LEU A 367 -3.03 -11.32 38.85
C LEU A 367 -2.97 -12.08 37.52
N LEU A 368 -1.78 -12.20 36.92
CA LEU A 368 -1.58 -12.96 35.70
C LEU A 368 -1.93 -14.45 35.88
N LEU A 369 -1.47 -15.07 36.98
CA LEU A 369 -1.78 -16.46 37.29
C LEU A 369 -3.27 -16.68 37.53
N ALA A 370 -3.93 -15.75 38.23
CA ALA A 370 -5.37 -15.81 38.45
C ALA A 370 -6.15 -15.71 37.13
N ALA A 371 -5.80 -14.76 36.25
CA ALA A 371 -6.45 -14.60 34.94
C ALA A 371 -6.26 -15.83 34.04
N MET A 372 -5.06 -16.40 34.03
CA MET A 372 -4.75 -17.64 33.30
C MET A 372 -5.56 -18.83 33.82
N ALA A 373 -5.67 -18.97 35.15
CA ALA A 373 -6.44 -20.03 35.78
C ALA A 373 -7.94 -19.90 35.48
N GLU A 374 -8.49 -18.68 35.57
CA GLU A 374 -9.88 -18.40 35.23
C GLU A 374 -10.17 -18.75 33.75
N ALA A 375 -9.32 -18.31 32.83
CA ALA A 375 -9.47 -18.60 31.41
C ALA A 375 -9.39 -20.11 31.10
N ALA A 376 -8.49 -20.85 31.77
CA ALA A 376 -8.41 -22.30 31.65
C ALA A 376 -9.69 -23.00 32.14
N LEU A 377 -10.22 -22.56 33.28
CA LEU A 377 -11.46 -23.10 33.85
C LEU A 377 -12.65 -22.79 32.94
N LEU A 378 -12.78 -21.56 32.44
CA LEU A 378 -13.84 -21.17 31.50
C LEU A 378 -13.78 -22.01 30.21
N HIS A 379 -12.58 -22.20 29.65
CA HIS A 379 -12.40 -23.07 28.48
C HIS A 379 -12.74 -24.54 28.79
N HIS A 380 -12.52 -25.01 30.01
CA HIS A 380 -12.86 -26.38 30.42
C HIS A 380 -14.37 -26.58 30.64
N PHE A 381 -15.06 -25.58 31.18
CA PHE A 381 -16.47 -25.68 31.56
C PHE A 381 -17.46 -25.17 30.51
N LEU A 382 -17.02 -24.42 29.49
CA LEU A 382 -17.87 -24.04 28.35
C LEU A 382 -17.95 -25.21 27.35
N PRO A 383 -19.11 -25.88 27.20
CA PRO A 383 -19.28 -26.90 26.17
C PRO A 383 -19.22 -26.22 24.79
N LEU A 384 -18.36 -26.71 23.90
CA LEU A 384 -18.45 -26.37 22.48
C LEU A 384 -19.83 -26.80 21.96
N PRO A 385 -20.58 -25.94 21.25
CA PRO A 385 -21.74 -26.40 20.50
C PRO A 385 -21.27 -27.41 19.45
N GLU A 386 -21.75 -28.65 19.54
CA GLU A 386 -21.56 -29.67 18.50
C GLU A 386 -22.21 -29.19 17.19
N THR A 387 -21.45 -28.53 16.32
CA THR A 387 -21.85 -28.31 14.92
C THR A 387 -21.27 -29.39 14.02
N GLY A 388 -22.10 -30.39 13.66
CA GLY A 388 -21.85 -31.29 12.52
C GLY A 388 -22.12 -32.78 12.79
N PRO A 389 -22.76 -33.51 11.84
CA PRO A 389 -23.41 -34.79 12.12
C PRO A 389 -22.41 -35.90 12.45
N ARG A 390 -22.70 -36.67 13.50
CA ARG A 390 -22.00 -37.91 13.83
C ARG A 390 -21.97 -38.84 12.62
N ALA A 391 -20.79 -39.02 12.03
CA ALA A 391 -20.49 -40.22 11.28
C ALA A 391 -20.63 -41.43 12.24
N PRO A 392 -21.32 -42.51 11.84
CA PRO A 392 -21.49 -43.66 12.71
C PRO A 392 -20.13 -44.33 12.95
N ARG A 393 -19.80 -44.54 14.23
CA ARG A 393 -18.66 -45.36 14.66
C ARG A 393 -18.84 -46.78 14.12
N PRO A 394 -17.82 -47.41 13.52
CA PRO A 394 -17.88 -48.84 13.26
C PRO A 394 -17.74 -49.60 14.59
N CYS A 395 -18.72 -50.43 14.90
CA CYS A 395 -18.64 -51.41 15.98
C CYS A 395 -17.44 -52.34 15.74
N SER A 396 -16.57 -52.41 16.75
CA SER A 396 -15.59 -53.47 16.89
C SER A 396 -16.31 -54.81 17.12
N ALA A 397 -16.12 -55.77 16.21
CA ALA A 397 -16.39 -57.18 16.46
C ALA A 397 -15.10 -57.96 16.20
N THR A 398 -14.44 -58.38 17.28
CA THR A 398 -13.44 -59.44 17.30
C THR A 398 -14.13 -60.79 17.42
N SER A 399 -13.95 -61.68 16.43
CA SER A 399 -13.73 -63.13 16.67
C SER A 399 -13.29 -63.89 15.40
N SER A 400 -12.10 -64.50 15.50
CA SER A 400 -11.66 -65.82 14.98
C SER A 400 -11.92 -66.25 13.51
N SER A 401 -10.82 -66.41 12.77
CA SER A 401 -10.62 -67.31 11.60
C SER A 401 -10.53 -68.80 12.04
N PRO A 402 -10.30 -69.84 11.17
CA PRO A 402 -10.09 -69.86 9.70
C PRO A 402 -10.76 -71.06 8.93
N SER A 403 -10.37 -71.24 7.65
CA SER A 403 -10.59 -72.36 6.68
C SER A 403 -11.83 -72.19 5.77
N SER A 404 -11.84 -72.49 4.45
CA SER A 404 -10.94 -73.13 3.50
C SER A 404 -11.41 -72.87 2.04
N LEU A 405 -10.49 -73.01 1.07
CA LEU A 405 -10.63 -73.37 -0.36
C LEU A 405 -11.80 -72.84 -1.24
N SER A 406 -11.46 -72.23 -2.39
CA SER A 406 -11.67 -72.82 -3.74
C SER A 406 -11.91 -71.78 -4.85
N ALA A 407 -10.99 -71.78 -5.82
CA ALA A 407 -11.14 -71.60 -7.28
C ALA A 407 -11.91 -70.40 -7.89
N GLY A 408 -11.21 -69.63 -8.75
CA GLY A 408 -11.82 -68.91 -9.89
C GLY A 408 -12.20 -69.87 -11.03
N PRO A 409 -12.35 -69.44 -12.32
CA PRO A 409 -12.06 -68.10 -12.87
C PRO A 409 -13.07 -67.58 -13.94
N SER A 410 -12.75 -66.39 -14.47
CA SER A 410 -12.90 -65.99 -15.89
C SER A 410 -14.27 -65.54 -16.43
N GLY A 411 -14.29 -64.31 -16.97
CA GLY A 411 -15.34 -63.80 -17.86
C GLY A 411 -15.09 -62.34 -18.27
N ARG A 412 -14.55 -62.14 -19.46
CA ARG A 412 -14.07 -60.88 -20.06
C ARG A 412 -15.15 -60.23 -20.95
N CYS A 413 -14.94 -58.94 -21.29
CA CYS A 413 -15.53 -58.14 -22.39
C CYS A 413 -16.92 -57.53 -22.13
N LYS A 414 -17.28 -56.30 -22.55
CA LYS A 414 -16.72 -55.35 -23.55
C LYS A 414 -17.34 -53.96 -23.31
N ALA A 415 -16.62 -52.92 -23.72
CA ALA A 415 -17.06 -51.53 -23.78
C ALA A 415 -18.04 -51.27 -24.95
N SER A 416 -18.94 -50.31 -24.78
CA SER A 416 -19.48 -49.50 -25.89
C SER A 416 -20.03 -48.16 -25.38
N THR A 417 -19.35 -47.10 -25.80
CA THR A 417 -19.82 -45.72 -25.90
C THR A 417 -21.10 -45.64 -26.75
N PHE A 418 -22.10 -44.88 -26.32
CA PHE A 418 -23.00 -44.19 -27.23
C PHE A 418 -23.58 -42.92 -26.62
N SER A 419 -23.73 -41.94 -27.49
CA SER A 419 -23.97 -40.53 -27.28
C SER A 419 -25.46 -40.21 -27.37
N GLY A 420 -25.87 -39.16 -26.64
CA GLY A 420 -26.98 -38.27 -27.01
C GLY A 420 -28.39 -38.77 -26.73
N GLU A 421 -29.11 -38.10 -25.83
CA GLU A 421 -30.27 -37.30 -26.23
C GLU A 421 -30.79 -36.42 -25.09
N SER A 422 -31.39 -35.32 -25.54
CA SER A 422 -31.98 -34.17 -24.87
C SER A 422 -32.94 -34.45 -23.71
N SER A 423 -32.89 -33.59 -22.68
CA SER A 423 -34.12 -33.08 -22.06
C SER A 423 -33.87 -31.75 -21.33
N THR A 424 -34.43 -30.70 -21.89
CA THR A 424 -34.55 -29.33 -21.37
C THR A 424 -35.71 -29.27 -20.38
N THR A 425 -35.45 -28.91 -19.13
CA THR A 425 -36.48 -28.52 -18.15
C THR A 425 -36.25 -27.07 -17.73
N ARG A 426 -37.05 -26.17 -18.32
CA ARG A 426 -37.11 -24.74 -18.00
C ARG A 426 -38.24 -24.52 -16.99
N CYS A 427 -37.91 -24.12 -15.77
CA CYS A 427 -38.87 -23.69 -14.75
C CYS A 427 -39.24 -22.21 -14.95
N THR A 428 -40.54 -21.92 -15.07
CA THR A 428 -41.12 -20.56 -15.00
C THR A 428 -41.87 -20.37 -13.68
N PRO A 429 -41.84 -19.17 -13.07
CA PRO A 429 -42.43 -18.92 -11.76
C PRO A 429 -43.92 -18.55 -11.85
N ARG A 430 -44.65 -18.99 -10.82
CA ARG A 430 -46.10 -18.86 -10.63
C ARG A 430 -46.42 -17.53 -9.93
N ARG A 431 -47.13 -16.62 -10.60
CA ARG A 431 -47.78 -15.45 -10.00
C ARG A 431 -48.95 -15.89 -9.10
N ARG A 432 -49.11 -15.23 -7.95
CA ARG A 432 -50.39 -15.14 -7.21
C ARG A 432 -50.95 -13.71 -7.37
N PRO A 433 -52.27 -13.53 -7.47
CA PRO A 433 -52.92 -12.22 -7.43
C PRO A 433 -53.45 -11.87 -6.03
N ALA A 434 -53.60 -10.56 -5.82
CA ALA A 434 -54.28 -9.83 -4.74
C ALA A 434 -53.79 -10.05 -3.30
#